data_AF-A0A7C4BPQ0-F1
#
_entry.id   AF-A0A7C4BPQ0-F1
#
_cell.length_a   1.000
_cell.length_b   1.000
_cell.length_c   1.000
_cell.angle_alpha   90.00
_cell.angle_beta   90.00
_cell.angle_gamma   90.00
#
_symmetry.space_group_name_H-M   'P 1'
#
loop_
_entity.id
_entity.type
_entity.pdbx_description
1 polymer ?
#
loop_
_entity_poly.entity_id
_entity_poly.type
_entity_poly.pdbx_seq_one_letter_code
_entity_poly.pdbx_strand_id
1 'polypeptide(L)'
;MSARTVLARRSYVCFIWSFDWLCIALLWLWSKVFALDLFSYIKEHRLLNPEVGRRYTQKVLGKGGSCDSNVLLKDFLGCAPSDQAFLVDLGL
;
A
#
# COMPACT_ATOMS: atom_id res chain seq x y z
N MET A 1 40.39 8.03 30.18
CA MET A 1 39.80 7.81 28.84
C MET A 1 39.06 6.48 28.85
N SER A 2 37.80 6.28 28.47
CA SER A 2 36.68 7.14 28.11
C SER A 2 35.41 6.27 28.29
N ALA A 3 34.85 6.20 29.50
CA ALA A 3 33.60 5.46 29.76
C ALA A 3 32.34 6.21 29.29
N ARG A 4 32.47 7.43 28.74
CA ARG A 4 31.35 8.24 28.25
C ARG A 4 30.92 7.90 26.82
N THR A 5 31.67 7.09 26.09
CA THR A 5 31.39 6.82 24.66
C THR A 5 30.35 5.70 24.44
N VAL A 6 30.06 4.86 25.44
CA VAL A 6 29.14 3.70 25.29
C VAL A 6 27.67 4.08 25.54
N LEU A 7 27.38 5.04 26.42
CA LEU A 7 26.02 5.49 26.71
C LEU A 7 25.37 6.24 25.53
N ALA A 8 26.17 6.90 24.69
CA ALA A 8 25.65 7.59 23.51
C ALA A 8 25.07 6.62 22.46
N ARG A 9 25.63 5.40 22.30
CA ARG A 9 25.15 4.43 21.30
C ARG A 9 23.81 3.78 21.64
N ARG A 10 23.38 3.79 22.91
CA ARG A 10 22.08 3.18 23.30
C ARG A 10 20.89 4.10 23.04
N SER A 11 21.10 5.42 23.02
CA SER A 11 20.05 6.40 22.75
C SER A 11 19.72 6.51 21.26
N TYR A 12 20.70 6.44 20.36
CA TYR A 12 20.44 6.51 18.91
C TYR A 12 19.68 5.30 18.38
N VAL A 13 19.86 4.11 18.97
CA VAL A 13 19.10 2.92 18.57
C VAL A 13 17.62 3.10 18.88
N CYS A 14 17.24 3.63 20.05
CA CYS A 14 15.82 3.90 20.35
C CYS A 14 15.21 5.00 19.43
N PHE A 15 16.03 5.97 19.01
CA PHE A 15 15.61 7.07 18.13
C PHE A 15 15.42 6.61 16.67
N ILE A 16 16.29 5.72 16.18
CA ILE A 16 16.15 5.06 14.86
C ILE A 16 14.85 4.23 14.81
N TRP A 17 14.59 3.44 15.86
CA TRP A 17 13.37 2.64 15.96
C TRP A 17 12.09 3.48 15.98
N SER A 18 12.14 4.75 16.40
CA SER A 18 10.97 5.65 16.37
C SER A 18 10.74 6.30 15.00
N PHE A 19 11.79 6.54 14.22
CA PHE A 19 11.69 7.16 12.89
C PHE A 19 11.30 6.14 11.80
N ASP A 20 11.76 4.89 11.92
CA ASP A 20 11.39 3.79 11.01
C ASP A 20 9.89 3.45 11.06
N TRP A 21 9.28 3.60 12.24
CA TRP A 21 7.85 3.30 12.45
C TRP A 21 6.89 4.23 11.69
N LEU A 22 7.26 5.50 11.51
CA LEU A 22 6.41 6.48 10.81
C LEU A 22 6.34 6.18 9.31
N CYS A 23 7.46 5.81 8.70
CA CYS A 23 7.54 5.44 7.28
C CYS A 23 6.75 4.15 6.99
N ILE A 24 6.83 3.16 7.88
CA ILE A 24 6.05 1.91 7.75
C ILE A 24 4.56 2.21 7.85
N ALA A 25 4.14 3.07 8.79
CA ALA A 25 2.73 3.42 8.96
C ALA A 25 2.14 4.09 7.71
N LEU A 26 2.89 5.01 7.07
CA LEU A 26 2.46 5.63 5.82
C LEU A 26 2.35 4.61 4.70
N LEU A 27 3.35 3.73 4.53
CA LEU A 27 3.32 2.70 3.51
C LEU A 27 2.14 1.73 3.70
N TRP A 28 1.80 1.44 4.94
CA TRP A 28 0.67 0.58 5.30
C TRP A 28 -0.67 1.23 4.94
N LEU A 29 -0.84 2.52 5.25
CA LEU A 29 -2.04 3.27 4.90
C LEU A 29 -2.25 3.33 3.39
N TRP A 30 -1.19 3.65 2.63
CA TRP A 30 -1.24 3.66 1.17
C TRP A 30 -1.58 2.29 0.59
N SER A 31 -0.98 1.22 1.13
CA SER A 31 -1.31 -0.15 0.74
C SER A 31 -2.79 -0.49 0.99
N LYS A 32 -3.38 0.03 2.07
CA LYS A 32 -4.81 -0.15 2.39
C LYS A 32 -5.70 0.56 1.38
N VAL A 33 -5.41 1.80 1.02
CA VAL A 33 -6.17 2.58 0.02
C VAL A 33 -6.20 1.82 -1.31
N PHE A 34 -5.03 1.36 -1.79
CA PHE A 34 -4.95 0.60 -3.05
C PHE A 34 -5.74 -0.72 -3.02
N ALA A 35 -5.72 -1.42 -1.89
CA ALA A 35 -6.47 -2.68 -1.74
C ALA A 35 -7.99 -2.46 -1.79
N LEU A 36 -8.48 -1.38 -1.18
CA LEU A 36 -9.91 -1.05 -1.13
C LEU A 36 -10.46 -0.61 -2.49
N ASP A 37 -9.70 0.18 -3.24
CA ASP A 37 -10.06 0.57 -4.62
C ASP A 37 -10.20 -0.65 -5.52
N LEU A 38 -9.22 -1.55 -5.46
CA LEU A 38 -9.23 -2.78 -6.22
C LEU A 38 -10.42 -3.68 -5.84
N PHE A 39 -10.68 -3.83 -4.54
CA PHE A 39 -11.78 -4.63 -4.03
C PHE A 39 -13.14 -4.08 -4.46
N SER A 40 -13.30 -2.76 -4.45
CA SER A 40 -14.53 -2.10 -4.89
C SER A 40 -14.84 -2.37 -6.36
N TYR A 41 -13.82 -2.28 -7.23
CA TYR A 41 -13.96 -2.64 -8.64
C TYR A 41 -14.37 -4.12 -8.84
N ILE A 42 -13.73 -5.04 -8.10
CA ILE A 42 -14.05 -6.47 -8.19
C ILE A 42 -15.48 -6.75 -7.67
N LYS A 43 -15.93 -6.02 -6.64
CA LYS A 43 -17.28 -6.12 -6.09
C LYS A 43 -18.34 -5.72 -7.11
N GLU A 44 -18.12 -4.64 -7.85
CA GLU A 44 -19.02 -4.19 -8.93
C GLU A 44 -19.10 -5.21 -10.08
N HIS A 45 -17.98 -5.83 -10.45
CA HIS A 45 -17.90 -6.79 -11.56
C HIS A 45 -18.21 -8.26 -11.19
N ARG A 46 -18.78 -8.50 -10.00
CA ARG A 46 -19.00 -9.80 -9.35
C ARG A 46 -17.69 -10.50 -8.91
N LEU A 47 -17.61 -10.80 -7.62
CA LEU A 47 -16.44 -11.35 -6.90
C LEU A 47 -15.81 -12.62 -7.53
N LEU A 48 -16.61 -13.49 -8.15
CA LEU A 48 -16.17 -14.79 -8.65
C LEU A 48 -16.15 -14.87 -10.19
N ASN A 49 -16.03 -13.73 -10.87
CA ASN A 49 -15.92 -13.72 -12.32
C ASN A 49 -14.51 -14.17 -12.78
N PRO A 50 -14.37 -15.28 -13.54
CA PRO A 50 -13.07 -15.78 -14.00
C PRO A 50 -12.35 -14.81 -14.95
N GLU A 51 -13.08 -13.96 -15.68
CA GLU A 51 -12.48 -12.97 -16.59
C GLU A 51 -11.77 -11.86 -15.80
N VAL A 52 -12.39 -11.37 -14.72
CA VAL A 52 -11.81 -10.36 -13.84
C VAL A 52 -10.60 -10.91 -13.10
N GLY A 53 -10.68 -12.17 -12.65
CA GLY A 53 -9.55 -12.87 -12.04
C GLY A 53 -8.33 -12.96 -12.97
N ARG A 54 -8.54 -13.37 -14.24
CA ARG A 54 -7.45 -13.39 -15.25
C ARG A 54 -6.84 -12.01 -15.48
N ARG A 55 -7.68 -10.99 -15.59
CA ARG A 55 -7.23 -9.59 -15.76
C ARG A 55 -6.40 -9.14 -14.57
N TYR A 56 -6.80 -9.47 -13.34
CA TYR A 56 -6.09 -9.13 -12.12
C TYR A 56 -4.72 -9.80 -12.06
N THR A 57 -4.64 -11.10 -12.35
CA THR A 57 -3.37 -11.82 -12.37
C THR A 57 -2.41 -11.27 -13.42
N GLN A 58 -2.89 -10.96 -14.64
CA GLN A 58 -2.01 -10.46 -15.70
C GLN A 58 -1.55 -9.01 -15.47
N LYS A 59 -2.45 -8.13 -15.03
CA LYS A 59 -2.15 -6.70 -14.93
C LYS A 59 -1.48 -6.31 -13.62
N VAL A 60 -1.85 -6.93 -12.49
CA VAL A 60 -1.34 -6.55 -11.16
C VAL A 60 -0.27 -7.54 -10.70
N LEU A 61 -0.63 -8.82 -10.53
CA LEU A 61 0.29 -9.82 -9.97
C LEU A 61 1.47 -10.14 -10.91
N GLY A 62 1.24 -10.15 -12.23
CA GLY A 62 2.25 -10.47 -13.23
C GLY A 62 3.29 -9.37 -13.44
N LYS A 63 2.96 -8.10 -13.16
CA LYS A 63 3.90 -6.97 -13.29
C LYS A 63 4.67 -6.68 -12.00
N GLY A 64 4.10 -7.02 -10.84
CA GLY A 64 4.77 -6.90 -9.54
C GLY A 64 5.37 -5.51 -9.31
N GLY A 65 6.65 -5.45 -8.93
CA GLY A 65 7.39 -4.21 -8.69
C GLY A 65 8.04 -3.58 -9.94
N SER A 66 7.76 -4.08 -11.14
CA SER A 66 8.39 -3.56 -12.38
C SER A 66 7.73 -2.25 -12.88
N CYS A 67 6.59 -1.87 -12.32
CA CYS A 67 5.84 -0.67 -12.68
C CYS A 67 5.34 0.03 -11.41
N ASP A 68 5.14 1.34 -11.48
CA ASP A 68 4.57 2.11 -10.38
C ASP A 68 3.13 1.65 -10.09
N SER A 69 2.81 1.49 -8.80
CA SER A 69 1.51 1.02 -8.33
C SER A 69 0.35 1.86 -8.85
N ASN A 70 0.56 3.17 -9.03
CA ASN A 70 -0.48 4.08 -9.49
C ASN A 70 -0.79 3.88 -10.99
N VAL A 71 0.21 3.52 -11.79
CA VAL A 71 0.04 3.17 -13.21
C VAL A 71 -0.66 1.82 -13.34
N LEU A 72 -0.29 0.84 -12.51
CA LEU A 72 -0.94 -0.47 -12.46
C LEU A 72 -2.43 -0.37 -12.12
N LEU A 73 -2.80 0.49 -11.17
CA LEU A 73 -4.19 0.74 -10.80
C LEU A 73 -4.96 1.39 -11.96
N LYS A 74 -4.40 2.43 -12.60
CA LYS A 74 -5.03 3.09 -13.76
C LYS A 74 -5.26 2.11 -14.91
N ASP A 75 -4.29 1.25 -15.20
CA ASP A 75 -4.40 0.19 -16.21
C ASP A 75 -5.50 -0.83 -15.87
N PHE A 76 -5.73 -1.09 -14.58
CA PHE A 76 -6.72 -2.06 -14.12
C PHE A 76 -8.14 -1.46 -14.10
N LEU A 77 -8.34 -0.28 -13.49
CA LEU A 77 -9.65 0.37 -13.36
C LEU A 77 -10.10 1.10 -14.64
N GLY A 78 -9.17 1.58 -15.48
CA GLY A 78 -9.48 2.34 -16.70
C GLY A 78 -9.81 3.82 -16.47
N CYS A 79 -9.93 4.25 -15.21
CA CYS A 79 -10.07 5.65 -14.76
C CYS A 79 -8.96 6.00 -13.77
N ALA A 80 -8.82 7.28 -13.42
CA ALA A 80 -7.95 7.68 -12.30
C ALA A 80 -8.43 7.00 -11.00
N PRO A 81 -7.52 6.57 -10.10
CA PRO A 81 -7.90 6.02 -8.80
C PRO A 81 -8.73 7.06 -8.04
N SER A 82 -9.80 6.58 -7.38
CA SER A 82 -10.78 7.44 -6.73
C SER A 82 -10.77 7.15 -5.24
N ASP A 83 -10.31 8.12 -4.45
CA ASP A 83 -10.27 8.03 -2.98
C ASP A 83 -11.67 7.85 -2.34
N GLN A 84 -12.75 7.94 -3.13
CA GLN A 84 -14.13 7.80 -2.68
C GLN A 84 -14.42 6.41 -2.10
N ALA A 85 -13.84 5.34 -2.66
CA ALA A 85 -14.04 3.99 -2.11
C ALA A 85 -13.41 3.85 -0.72
N PHE A 86 -12.26 4.50 -0.50
CA PHE A 86 -11.62 4.58 0.81
C PHE A 86 -12.43 5.40 1.82
N LEU A 87 -13.02 6.53 1.39
CA LEU A 87 -13.86 7.38 2.25
C LEU A 87 -15.12 6.63 2.72
N VAL A 88 -15.75 5.85 1.83
CA VAL A 88 -16.91 5.01 2.17
C VAL A 88 -16.54 3.90 3.16
N ASP A 89 -15.38 3.25 3.03
CA ASP A 89 -14.88 2.26 4.02
C ASP A 89 -14.63 2.90 5.40
N LEU A 90 -14.21 4.17 5.41
CA LEU A 90 -14.03 4.96 6.62
C LEU A 90 -15.35 5.47 7.22
N GLY A 91 -16.48 5.34 6.51
CA GLY A 91 -17.80 5.78 6.95
C GLY A 91 -18.03 7.30 6.83
N LEU A 92 -17.34 7.96 5.90
CA LEU A 92 -17.48 9.38 5.57
C LEU A 92 -18.27 9.61 4.27
#